data_AF-A0A0D1ABJ9-F1
#
_entry.id   AF-A0A0D1ABJ9-F1
#
_cell.length_a   1.000
_cell.length_b   1.000
_cell.length_c   1.000
_cell.angle_alpha   90.00
_cell.angle_beta   90.00
_cell.angle_gamma   90.00
#
_symmetry.space_group_name_H-M   'P 1'
#
loop_
_entity.id
_entity.type
_entity.pdbx_description
1 polymer ?
#
loop_
_entity_poly.entity_id
_entity_poly.type
_entity_poly.pdbx_seq_one_letter_code
_entity_poly.pdbx_strand_id
1 'polypeptide(L)'
;MSSITTAVSNWNQDTKQALSGYGPAYFVNVNNLMSHGQYTTKAQQQKLVKQAKAANNSSVSQAEVTQIMSEKDHNLNEYISTADNFHPNHKGYEKMTDSLFKVMQTHQSWLEKGK
;
A
#
# COMPACT_ATOMS: atom_id res chain seq x y z
N MET A 1 -10.52 5.40 -9.88
CA MET A 1 -9.80 5.42 -8.58
C MET A 1 -10.62 6.25 -7.61
N SER A 2 -10.52 5.99 -6.30
CA SER A 2 -11.14 6.85 -5.29
C SER A 2 -10.39 8.19 -5.21
N SER A 3 -11.00 9.20 -4.60
CA SER A 3 -10.36 10.49 -4.31
C SER A 3 -9.07 10.31 -3.50
N ILE A 4 -9.07 9.41 -2.52
CA ILE A 4 -7.90 9.08 -1.69
C ILE A 4 -6.78 8.46 -2.53
N THR A 5 -7.06 7.49 -3.39
CA THR A 5 -6.03 6.88 -4.26
C THR A 5 -5.40 7.91 -5.19
N THR A 6 -6.19 8.82 -5.76
CA THR A 6 -5.67 9.91 -6.58
C THR A 6 -4.79 10.86 -5.76
N ALA A 7 -5.23 11.26 -4.57
CA ALA A 7 -4.47 12.15 -3.69
C ALA A 7 -3.11 11.54 -3.31
N VAL A 8 -3.08 10.26 -2.90
CA VAL A 8 -1.83 9.55 -2.57
C VAL A 8 -0.92 9.41 -3.79
N SER A 9 -1.48 9.12 -4.97
CA SER A 9 -0.69 9.05 -6.21
C SER A 9 -0.05 10.39 -6.56
N ASN A 10 -0.80 11.49 -6.46
CA ASN A 10 -0.29 12.83 -6.72
C ASN A 10 0.78 13.23 -5.70
N TRP A 11 0.52 13.00 -4.41
CA TRP A 11 1.51 13.25 -3.36
C TRP A 11 2.84 12.52 -3.60
N ASN A 12 2.78 11.26 -4.02
CA ASN A 12 3.97 10.47 -4.35
C ASN A 12 4.71 11.02 -5.58
N GLN A 13 3.97 11.49 -6.59
CA GLN A 13 4.55 12.13 -7.76
C GLN A 13 5.25 13.45 -7.39
N ASP A 14 4.58 14.31 -6.64
CA ASP A 14 5.10 15.61 -6.20
C ASP A 14 6.32 15.43 -5.30
N THR A 15 6.28 14.44 -4.39
CA THR A 15 7.43 14.09 -3.54
C THR A 15 8.62 13.66 -4.39
N LYS A 16 8.40 12.78 -5.38
CA LYS A 16 9.46 12.35 -6.30
C LYS A 16 10.04 13.53 -7.09
N GLN A 17 9.18 14.46 -7.52
CA GLN A 17 9.62 15.67 -8.22
C GLN A 17 10.44 16.59 -7.32
N ALA A 18 9.96 16.86 -6.09
CA ALA A 18 10.69 17.68 -5.14
C ALA A 18 12.08 17.11 -4.85
N LEU A 19 12.18 15.79 -4.61
CA LEU A 19 13.44 15.11 -4.32
C LEU A 19 14.47 15.18 -5.45
N SER A 20 14.06 15.42 -6.70
CA SER A 20 15.01 15.59 -7.81
C SER A 20 15.97 16.77 -7.62
N GLY A 21 15.61 17.76 -6.79
CA GLY A 21 16.45 18.89 -6.40
C GLY A 21 17.20 18.73 -5.07
N TYR A 22 16.99 17.63 -4.33
CA TYR A 22 17.51 17.44 -2.97
C TYR A 22 18.23 16.09 -2.81
N GLY A 23 19.47 15.99 -3.32
CA GLY A 23 20.36 14.88 -2.98
C GLY A 23 20.92 15.05 -1.54
N PRO A 24 21.19 13.96 -0.79
CA PRO A 24 21.12 12.54 -1.15
C PRO A 24 19.82 11.86 -0.64
N ALA A 25 18.65 12.39 -1.00
CA ALA A 25 17.37 11.78 -0.67
C ALA A 25 16.74 11.09 -1.89
N TYR A 26 16.17 9.90 -1.70
CA TYR A 26 15.63 9.06 -2.77
C TYR A 26 14.22 8.59 -2.44
N PHE A 27 13.36 8.56 -3.47
CA PHE A 27 11.97 8.15 -3.31
C PHE A 27 11.84 6.62 -3.31
N VAL A 28 11.29 6.05 -2.24
CA VAL A 28 10.97 4.62 -2.13
C VAL A 28 9.48 4.41 -2.41
N ASN A 29 9.14 3.89 -3.59
CA ASN A 29 7.75 3.68 -3.97
C ASN A 29 7.21 2.36 -3.40
N VAL A 30 6.33 2.45 -2.39
CA VAL A 30 5.60 1.31 -1.83
C VAL A 30 4.11 1.33 -2.17
N ASN A 31 3.61 2.33 -2.91
CA ASN A 31 2.19 2.59 -3.06
C ASN A 31 1.43 1.41 -3.70
N ASN A 32 1.89 0.93 -4.86
CA ASN A 32 1.24 -0.19 -5.55
C ASN A 32 1.39 -1.51 -4.77
N LEU A 33 2.52 -1.69 -4.09
CA LEU A 33 2.80 -2.86 -3.26
C LEU A 33 1.83 -2.93 -2.08
N MET A 34 1.68 -1.83 -1.33
CA MET A 34 0.83 -1.78 -0.15
C MET A 34 -0.66 -1.63 -0.49
N SER A 35 -1.01 -1.04 -1.65
CA SER A 35 -2.41 -0.92 -2.08
C SER A 35 -2.98 -2.25 -2.57
N HIS A 36 -2.17 -3.07 -3.24
CA HIS A 36 -2.63 -4.33 -3.85
C HIS A 36 -2.19 -5.59 -3.10
N GLY A 37 -1.26 -5.49 -2.15
CA GLY A 37 -0.82 -6.64 -1.37
C GLY A 37 -0.34 -7.80 -2.25
N GLN A 38 -0.88 -8.98 -1.99
CA GLN A 38 -0.65 -10.22 -2.71
C GLN A 38 -1.26 -10.28 -4.12
N TYR A 39 -2.09 -9.30 -4.52
CA TYR A 39 -2.77 -9.28 -5.81
C TYR A 39 -1.88 -8.65 -6.89
N THR A 40 -1.04 -9.47 -7.50
CA THR A 40 0.00 -9.02 -8.45
C THR A 40 -0.48 -8.93 -9.90
N THR A 41 -1.59 -9.58 -10.25
CA THR A 41 -2.11 -9.56 -11.63
C THR A 41 -3.17 -8.48 -11.84
N LYS A 42 -3.26 -7.96 -13.07
CA LYS A 42 -4.30 -6.99 -13.46
C LYS A 42 -5.71 -7.52 -13.20
N ALA A 43 -5.96 -8.81 -13.46
CA ALA A 43 -7.26 -9.43 -13.24
C ALA A 43 -7.66 -9.44 -11.75
N GLN A 44 -6.71 -9.77 -10.86
CA GLN A 44 -6.94 -9.71 -9.42
C GLN A 44 -7.20 -8.27 -8.94
N GLN A 45 -6.40 -7.32 -9.40
CA GLN A 45 -6.57 -5.90 -9.03
C GLN A 45 -7.91 -5.33 -9.55
N GLN A 46 -8.36 -5.73 -10.73
CA GLN A 46 -9.69 -5.36 -11.25
C GLN A 46 -10.81 -5.92 -10.38
N LYS A 47 -10.65 -7.13 -9.82
CA LYS A 47 -11.61 -7.72 -8.87
C LYS A 47 -11.69 -6.87 -7.59
N LEU A 48 -10.55 -6.46 -7.03
CA LEU A 48 -10.51 -5.56 -5.87
C LEU A 48 -11.22 -4.23 -6.14
N VAL A 49 -10.97 -3.62 -7.30
CA VAL A 49 -11.64 -2.36 -7.67
C VAL A 49 -13.16 -2.53 -7.77
N LYS A 50 -13.64 -3.65 -8.30
CA LYS A 50 -15.08 -3.95 -8.37
C LYS A 50 -15.67 -4.10 -6.96
N GLN A 51 -15.00 -4.85 -6.08
CA GLN A 51 -15.43 -5.03 -4.68
C GLN A 51 -15.47 -3.70 -3.92
N ALA A 52 -14.42 -2.88 -4.06
CA ALA A 52 -14.34 -1.57 -3.42
C ALA A 52 -15.45 -0.62 -3.91
N LYS A 53 -15.82 -0.66 -5.19
CA LYS A 53 -16.93 0.14 -5.72
C LYS A 53 -18.29 -0.31 -5.17
N ALA A 54 -18.49 -1.61 -5.03
CA ALA A 54 -19.72 -2.16 -4.46
C ALA A 54 -19.87 -1.79 -2.97
N ALA A 55 -18.77 -1.89 -2.21
CA ALA A 55 -18.75 -1.55 -0.79
C ALA A 55 -18.93 -0.04 -0.52
N ASN A 56 -18.50 0.83 -1.44
CA ASN A 56 -18.64 2.30 -1.33
C ASN A 56 -19.95 2.82 -1.94
N ASN A 57 -21.01 2.02 -1.95
CA ASN A 57 -22.33 2.47 -2.38
C ASN A 57 -22.96 3.37 -1.31
N SER A 58 -23.81 4.32 -1.73
CA SER A 58 -24.43 5.33 -0.85
C SER A 58 -25.42 4.76 0.18
N SER A 59 -25.75 3.47 0.09
CA SER A 59 -26.59 2.75 1.02
C SER A 59 -25.93 1.44 1.42
N VAL A 60 -25.73 1.23 2.71
CA VAL A 60 -25.25 -0.03 3.29
C VAL A 60 -26.41 -0.66 4.06
N SER A 61 -26.76 -1.90 3.76
CA SER A 61 -27.79 -2.65 4.49
C SER A 61 -27.28 -3.14 5.84
N GLN A 62 -28.18 -3.40 6.78
CA GLN A 62 -27.83 -3.99 8.08
C GLN A 62 -27.12 -5.34 7.93
N ALA A 63 -27.47 -6.14 6.91
CA ALA A 63 -26.83 -7.42 6.62
C ALA A 63 -25.37 -7.22 6.21
N GLU A 64 -25.08 -6.24 5.36
CA GLU A 64 -23.71 -5.89 4.96
C GLU A 64 -22.88 -5.40 6.15
N VAL A 65 -23.45 -4.56 7.02
CA VAL A 65 -22.76 -4.13 8.25
C VAL A 65 -22.42 -5.33 9.14
N THR A 66 -23.38 -6.22 9.39
CA THR A 66 -23.15 -7.43 10.21
C THR A 66 -22.08 -8.33 9.60
N GLN A 67 -22.09 -8.50 8.27
CA GLN A 67 -21.06 -9.28 7.59
C GLN A 67 -19.67 -8.66 7.73
N ILE A 68 -19.54 -7.35 7.52
CA ILE A 68 -18.28 -6.62 7.73
C ILE A 68 -17.77 -6.80 9.17
N MET A 69 -18.66 -6.66 10.17
CA MET A 69 -18.30 -6.84 11.58
C MET A 69 -17.91 -8.29 11.92
N SER A 70 -18.43 -9.29 11.20
CA SER A 70 -18.09 -10.70 11.40
C SER A 70 -16.70 -11.07 10.87
N GLU A 71 -16.14 -10.27 9.96
CA GLU A 71 -14.81 -10.46 9.36
C GLU A 71 -13.70 -9.73 10.12
N LYS A 72 -13.89 -9.42 11.42
CA LYS A 72 -12.95 -8.61 12.22
C LYS A 72 -11.50 -9.13 12.25
N ASP A 73 -11.31 -10.44 12.06
CA ASP A 73 -10.01 -11.09 12.08
C ASP A 73 -9.46 -11.36 10.66
N HIS A 74 -10.07 -10.74 9.64
CA HIS A 74 -9.70 -10.89 8.23
C HIS A 74 -9.51 -9.53 7.55
N ASN A 75 -8.44 -9.41 6.76
CA ASN A 75 -8.23 -8.29 5.85
C ASN A 75 -7.96 -8.86 4.46
N LEU A 76 -8.52 -8.24 3.42
CA LEU A 76 -8.31 -8.66 2.04
C LEU A 76 -6.83 -8.56 1.64
N ASN A 77 -6.09 -7.61 2.21
CA ASN A 77 -4.68 -7.41 1.96
C ASN A 77 -3.85 -8.10 3.05
N GLU A 78 -3.11 -9.14 2.65
CA GLU A 78 -2.27 -9.94 3.56
C GLU A 78 -1.12 -9.14 4.21
N TYR A 79 -0.88 -7.90 3.78
CA TYR A 79 0.17 -7.04 4.32
C TYR A 79 -0.34 -6.05 5.38
N ILE A 80 -1.64 -6.02 5.63
CA ILE A 80 -2.29 -5.12 6.59
C ILE A 80 -2.67 -5.89 7.86
N SER A 81 -2.53 -5.23 9.01
CA SER A 81 -2.92 -5.77 10.31
C SER A 81 -4.43 -5.86 10.42
N THR A 82 -4.95 -6.99 10.90
CA THR A 82 -6.38 -7.14 11.22
C THR A 82 -6.74 -6.47 12.55
N ALA A 83 -5.74 -6.07 13.36
CA ALA A 83 -5.98 -5.40 14.65
C ALA A 83 -6.60 -4.01 14.49
N ASP A 84 -6.24 -3.28 13.43
CA ASP A 84 -6.74 -1.94 13.15
C ASP A 84 -7.13 -1.71 11.68
N ASN A 85 -6.91 -2.70 10.80
CA ASN A 85 -7.18 -2.63 9.37
C ASN A 85 -6.51 -1.44 8.66
N PHE A 86 -5.40 -0.96 9.21
CA PHE A 86 -4.70 0.22 8.71
C PHE A 86 -3.18 0.05 8.66
N HIS A 87 -2.55 -0.30 9.79
CA HIS A 87 -1.10 -0.42 9.84
C HIS A 87 -0.62 -1.70 9.11
N PRO A 88 0.58 -1.68 8.51
CA PRO A 88 1.18 -2.90 8.01
C PRO A 88 1.35 -3.94 9.12
N ASN A 89 1.18 -5.21 8.79
CA ASN A 89 1.60 -6.30 9.66
C ASN A 89 3.09 -6.63 9.42
N HIS A 90 3.60 -7.67 10.09
CA HIS A 90 4.98 -8.11 9.91
C HIS A 90 5.38 -8.32 8.45
N LYS A 91 4.56 -9.06 7.68
CA LYS A 91 4.79 -9.32 6.25
C LYS A 91 4.75 -8.02 5.42
N GLY A 92 3.88 -7.08 5.78
CA GLY A 92 3.85 -5.76 5.16
C GLY A 92 5.13 -4.96 5.39
N TYR A 93 5.63 -4.92 6.62
CA TYR A 93 6.90 -4.27 6.94
C TYR A 93 8.10 -4.95 6.26
N GLU A 94 8.11 -6.28 6.13
CA GLU A 94 9.12 -6.99 5.33
C GLU A 94 9.10 -6.53 3.87
N LYS A 95 7.92 -6.44 3.26
CA LYS A 95 7.76 -6.01 1.86
C LYS A 95 8.17 -4.55 1.63
N MET A 96 7.90 -3.68 2.59
CA MET A 96 8.39 -2.30 2.59
C MET A 96 9.91 -2.25 2.72
N THR A 97 10.48 -3.06 3.61
CA THR A 97 11.94 -3.19 3.79
C THR A 97 12.61 -3.72 2.53
N ASP A 98 12.04 -4.71 1.84
CA ASP A 98 12.52 -5.20 0.55
C ASP A 98 12.61 -4.07 -0.49
N SER A 99 11.62 -3.16 -0.49
CA SER A 99 11.57 -2.02 -1.42
C SER A 99 12.61 -0.97 -1.08
N LEU A 100 12.80 -0.67 0.21
CA LEU A 100 13.86 0.21 0.69
C LEU A 100 15.24 -0.36 0.34
N PHE A 101 15.47 -1.64 0.60
CA PHE A 101 16.76 -2.30 0.35
C PHE A 101 17.13 -2.27 -1.13
N LYS A 102 16.19 -2.47 -2.05
CA LYS A 102 16.42 -2.31 -3.50
C LYS A 102 16.90 -0.91 -3.87
N VAL A 103 16.35 0.13 -3.24
CA VAL A 103 16.79 1.52 -3.45
C VAL A 103 18.16 1.76 -2.81
N MET A 104 18.41 1.22 -1.62
CA MET A 104 19.74 1.30 -0.99
C MET A 104 20.83 0.67 -1.87
N GLN A 105 20.54 -0.46 -2.53
CA GLN A 105 21.47 -1.13 -3.44
C GLN A 105 21.87 -0.26 -4.65
N THR A 106 21.00 0.65 -5.11
CA THR A 106 21.33 1.61 -6.18
C THR A 106 22.09 2.83 -5.67
N HIS A 107 22.21 3.01 -4.36
CA HIS A 107 22.85 4.15 -3.71
C HIS A 107 23.87 3.67 -2.66
N GLN A 108 25.03 3.23 -3.14
CA GLN A 108 26.09 2.61 -2.31
C GLN A 108 26.53 3.44 -1.10
N SER A 109 26.33 4.77 -1.11
CA SER A 109 26.58 5.64 0.04
C SER A 109 25.67 5.36 1.25
N TRP A 110 24.53 4.71 1.04
CA TRP A 110 23.60 4.28 2.08
C TRP A 110 23.93 2.91 2.67
N LEU A 111 24.84 2.16 2.03
CA LEU A 111 25.28 0.86 2.52
C LEU A 111 26.52 1.06 3.40
N GLU A 112 26.45 0.59 4.64
CA GLU A 112 27.65 0.46 5.45
C GLU A 112 28.61 -0.49 4.73
N LYS A 113 29.84 -0.04 4.49
CA LYS A 113 30.90 -0.95 4.07
C LYS A 113 31.14 -1.88 5.24
N GLY A 114 30.92 -3.19 5.04
CA GLY A 114 31.17 -4.20 6.05
C GLY A 114 32.55 -3.97 6.70
N LYS A 115 32.57 -3.94 8.03
CA LYS A 115 33.81 -3.83 8.81
C LYS A 115 34.66 -5.08 8.63
#